data_AF-A0A5C7DUJ2-F1
#
_entry.id   AF-A0A5C7DUJ2-F1
#
_cell.length_a   1.000
_cell.length_b   1.000
_cell.length_c   1.000
_cell.angle_alpha   90.00
_cell.angle_beta   90.00
_cell.angle_gamma   90.00
#
_symmetry.space_group_name_H-M   'P 1'
#
loop_
_entity.id
_entity.type
_entity.pdbx_description
1 polymer ?
#
loop_
_entity_poly.entity_id
_entity_poly.type
_entity_poly.pdbx_seq_one_letter_code
_entity_poly.pdbx_strand_id
1 'polypeptide(L)'
;MKKLNEEIQNNLDKDNKLSCAKALQILKNYSKEEFINIISNLKIKISDCELGQFGNLDKTFTRSKIFETLEPFLDQKNRIECKCALEKTKNFDMKEVRATLKDYKIDIKYCELGCFKEKKGKKFNVKSKIWIENPDGKLLFGKGKTDILELIGEHGSIAKAAKILGISYKKAWLYIQDLQINMKEELIVAKKGRGEESGSKLTPRAYELIKNYKILQQDVEEFTDKRFKELFFKKNEKNK
;
A
#
# COMPACT_ATOMS: atom_id res chain seq x y z
N MET A 1 -26.13 11.90 -33.89
CA MET A 1 -26.06 12.77 -32.68
C MET A 1 -27.32 12.77 -31.81
N LYS A 2 -28.52 13.16 -32.30
CA LYS A 2 -29.74 13.24 -31.45
C LYS A 2 -30.12 11.92 -30.74
N LYS A 3 -30.12 10.80 -31.48
CA LYS A 3 -30.48 9.47 -30.94
C LYS A 3 -29.54 9.00 -29.81
N LEU A 4 -28.23 9.17 -29.97
CA LEU A 4 -27.25 8.79 -28.93
C LEU A 4 -27.40 9.63 -27.65
N ASN A 5 -27.67 10.94 -27.80
CA ASN A 5 -27.92 11.80 -26.65
C ASN A 5 -29.18 11.37 -25.89
N GLU A 6 -30.29 11.13 -26.60
CA GLU A 6 -31.53 10.63 -26.01
C GLU A 6 -31.31 9.28 -25.28
N GLU A 7 -30.55 8.36 -25.89
CA GLU A 7 -30.26 7.06 -25.30
C GLU A 7 -29.40 7.15 -24.04
N ILE A 8 -28.43 8.06 -24.01
CA ILE A 8 -27.65 8.38 -22.80
C ILE A 8 -28.57 8.92 -21.72
N GLN A 9 -29.38 9.94 -22.03
CA GLN A 9 -30.28 10.60 -21.09
C GLN A 9 -31.27 9.62 -20.45
N ASN A 10 -31.85 8.73 -21.25
CA ASN A 10 -32.80 7.72 -20.77
C ASN A 10 -32.18 6.68 -19.82
N ASN A 11 -30.86 6.59 -19.79
CA ASN A 11 -30.13 5.59 -18.99
C ASN A 11 -29.50 6.16 -17.72
N LEU A 12 -29.58 7.48 -17.51
CA LEU A 12 -29.04 8.16 -16.33
C LEU A 12 -29.77 7.75 -15.06
N ASP A 13 -29.04 7.80 -13.95
CA ASP A 13 -29.61 7.68 -12.60
C ASP A 13 -30.08 9.04 -12.06
N LYS A 14 -30.62 9.02 -10.83
CA LYS A 14 -31.14 10.21 -10.13
C LYS A 14 -30.06 11.27 -9.85
N ASP A 15 -28.78 10.90 -9.88
CA ASP A 15 -27.63 11.78 -9.64
C ASP A 15 -26.98 12.26 -10.95
N ASN A 16 -27.63 12.07 -12.10
CA ASN A 16 -27.08 12.39 -13.42
C ASN A 16 -25.77 11.63 -13.73
N LYS A 17 -25.70 10.35 -13.31
CA LYS A 17 -24.59 9.44 -13.62
C LYS A 17 -25.06 8.31 -14.53
N LEU A 18 -24.13 7.78 -15.30
CA LEU A 18 -24.33 6.63 -16.18
C LEU A 18 -23.45 5.47 -15.73
N SER A 19 -24.01 4.30 -15.43
CA SER A 19 -23.20 3.16 -15.01
C SER A 19 -22.31 2.64 -16.15
N CYS A 20 -21.14 2.09 -15.80
CA CYS A 20 -20.21 1.51 -16.77
C CYS A 20 -20.87 0.42 -17.62
N ALA A 21 -21.67 -0.47 -17.01
CA ALA A 21 -22.45 -1.48 -17.72
C ALA A 21 -23.32 -0.88 -18.83
N LYS A 22 -24.13 0.12 -18.50
CA LYS A 22 -25.05 0.77 -19.45
C LYS A 22 -24.27 1.51 -20.55
N ALA A 23 -23.21 2.22 -20.17
CA ALA A 23 -22.34 2.90 -21.12
C ALA A 23 -21.69 1.92 -22.13
N LEU A 24 -21.20 0.76 -21.65
CA LEU A 24 -20.64 -0.28 -22.53
C LEU A 24 -21.70 -0.91 -23.44
N GLN A 25 -22.96 -1.02 -22.99
CA GLN A 25 -24.06 -1.46 -23.83
C GLN A 25 -24.36 -0.47 -24.96
N ILE A 26 -24.43 0.83 -24.64
CA ILE A 26 -24.62 1.89 -25.64
C ILE A 26 -23.48 1.84 -26.67
N LEU A 27 -22.23 1.70 -26.24
CA LEU A 27 -21.07 1.62 -27.15
C LEU A 27 -21.09 0.45 -28.14
N LYS A 28 -21.96 -0.56 -27.97
CA LYS A 28 -22.12 -1.62 -28.99
C LYS A 28 -22.70 -1.09 -30.31
N ASN A 29 -23.49 -0.03 -30.24
CA ASN A 29 -24.27 0.50 -31.37
C ASN A 29 -23.76 1.85 -31.89
N TYR A 30 -22.80 2.46 -31.21
CA TYR A 30 -22.31 3.81 -31.52
C TYR A 30 -20.79 3.89 -31.44
N SER A 31 -20.22 4.92 -32.06
CA SER A 31 -18.78 5.13 -31.99
C SER A 31 -18.34 5.60 -30.60
N LYS A 32 -17.18 5.10 -30.17
CA LYS A 32 -16.52 5.49 -28.92
C LYS A 32 -16.24 6.99 -28.86
N GLU A 33 -15.81 7.57 -29.97
CA GLU A 33 -15.44 8.98 -30.06
C GLU A 33 -16.66 9.90 -29.86
N GLU A 34 -17.78 9.60 -30.52
CA GLU A 34 -19.02 10.37 -30.35
C GLU A 34 -19.57 10.26 -28.92
N PHE A 35 -19.54 9.05 -28.34
CA PHE A 35 -19.98 8.83 -26.96
C PHE A 35 -19.17 9.65 -25.97
N ILE A 36 -17.83 9.59 -26.05
CA ILE A 36 -16.94 10.33 -25.14
C ILE A 36 -17.16 11.84 -25.28
N ASN A 37 -17.34 12.34 -26.51
CA ASN A 37 -17.61 13.76 -26.75
C ASN A 37 -18.92 14.20 -26.08
N ILE A 38 -20.01 13.43 -26.23
CA ILE A 38 -21.31 13.75 -25.63
C ILE A 38 -21.25 13.71 -24.09
N ILE A 39 -20.67 12.65 -23.50
CA ILE A 39 -20.52 12.54 -22.05
C ILE A 39 -19.73 13.72 -21.48
N SER A 40 -18.65 14.12 -22.17
CA SER A 40 -17.82 15.26 -21.78
C SER A 40 -18.59 16.59 -21.86
N ASN A 41 -19.32 16.82 -22.96
CA ASN A 41 -20.11 18.04 -23.15
C ASN A 41 -21.25 18.17 -22.14
N LEU A 42 -21.92 17.07 -21.82
CA LEU A 42 -23.01 17.03 -20.84
C LEU A 42 -22.53 16.92 -19.40
N LYS A 43 -21.21 16.82 -19.18
CA LYS A 43 -20.57 16.66 -17.86
C LYS A 43 -21.13 15.47 -17.06
N ILE A 44 -21.57 14.41 -17.75
CA ILE A 44 -22.10 13.19 -17.15
C ILE A 44 -20.93 12.40 -16.55
N LYS A 45 -21.11 11.87 -15.35
CA LYS A 45 -20.10 11.01 -14.70
C LYS A 45 -20.43 9.54 -14.92
N ILE A 46 -19.40 8.74 -15.21
CA ILE A 46 -19.54 7.28 -15.23
C ILE A 46 -19.43 6.72 -13.80
N SER A 47 -20.40 5.92 -13.38
CA SER A 47 -20.41 5.20 -12.10
C SER A 47 -20.05 3.71 -12.28
N ASP A 48 -19.65 3.06 -11.17
CA ASP A 48 -19.49 1.61 -11.03
C ASP A 48 -18.75 0.91 -12.17
N CYS A 49 -17.41 0.99 -12.15
CA CYS A 49 -16.58 0.35 -13.15
C CYS A 49 -16.79 -1.18 -13.15
N GLU A 50 -17.15 -1.76 -14.30
CA GLU A 50 -17.29 -3.22 -14.48
C GLU A 50 -16.04 -4.02 -14.11
N LEU A 51 -14.85 -3.42 -14.28
CA LEU A 51 -13.58 -4.05 -13.89
C LEU A 51 -13.11 -3.61 -12.48
N GLY A 52 -13.92 -2.85 -11.75
CA GLY A 52 -13.68 -2.55 -10.35
C GLY A 52 -12.61 -1.49 -10.06
N GLN A 53 -12.18 -0.71 -11.07
CA GLN A 53 -11.22 0.37 -10.87
C GLN A 53 -11.76 1.48 -9.94
N PHE A 54 -13.08 1.66 -9.92
CA PHE A 54 -13.83 2.53 -9.00
C PHE A 54 -15.24 1.97 -8.81
N GLY A 55 -15.94 2.42 -7.75
CA GLY A 55 -17.24 1.89 -7.33
C GLY A 55 -17.12 0.86 -6.20
N ASN A 56 -18.23 0.60 -5.51
CA ASN A 56 -18.25 -0.32 -4.38
C ASN A 56 -18.31 -1.78 -4.85
N LEU A 57 -17.71 -2.68 -4.09
CA LEU A 57 -17.73 -4.12 -4.33
C LEU A 57 -18.04 -4.84 -3.02
N ASP A 58 -19.12 -5.63 -3.02
CA ASP A 58 -19.46 -6.53 -1.92
C ASP A 58 -18.46 -7.68 -1.83
N LYS A 59 -18.23 -8.21 -0.63
CA LYS A 59 -17.32 -9.35 -0.41
C LYS A 59 -17.83 -10.55 -1.21
N THR A 60 -17.03 -11.02 -2.16
CA THR A 60 -17.32 -12.14 -3.06
C THR A 60 -16.08 -13.02 -3.20
N PHE A 61 -16.26 -14.26 -3.68
CA PHE A 61 -15.18 -15.24 -3.80
C PHE A 61 -14.37 -15.06 -5.08
N THR A 62 -13.05 -15.21 -4.96
CA THR A 62 -12.10 -15.13 -6.06
C THR A 62 -11.92 -16.49 -6.74
N ARG A 63 -11.68 -16.48 -8.06
CA ARG A 63 -11.45 -17.70 -8.85
C ARG A 63 -10.09 -17.66 -9.53
N SER A 64 -9.23 -18.63 -9.24
CA SER A 64 -7.89 -18.76 -9.84
C SER A 64 -7.93 -18.79 -11.38
N LYS A 65 -8.98 -19.40 -11.95
CA LYS A 65 -9.19 -19.49 -13.42
C LYS A 65 -9.28 -18.11 -14.11
N ILE A 66 -9.84 -17.10 -13.43
CA ILE A 66 -9.92 -15.74 -13.99
C ILE A 66 -8.52 -15.13 -14.03
N PHE A 67 -7.74 -15.31 -12.95
CA PHE A 67 -6.36 -14.83 -12.91
C PHE A 67 -5.52 -15.49 -14.00
N GLU A 68 -5.55 -16.81 -14.13
CA GLU A 68 -4.83 -17.56 -15.19
C GLU A 68 -5.19 -17.09 -16.61
N THR A 69 -6.43 -16.64 -16.81
CA THR A 69 -6.88 -16.09 -18.11
C THR A 69 -6.29 -14.70 -18.39
N LEU A 70 -6.10 -13.90 -17.35
CA LEU A 70 -5.63 -12.51 -17.44
C LEU A 70 -4.10 -12.40 -17.39
N GLU A 71 -3.44 -13.28 -16.65
CA GLU A 71 -2.00 -13.30 -16.36
C GLU A 71 -1.13 -13.11 -17.62
N PRO A 72 -1.40 -13.78 -18.77
CA PRO A 72 -0.59 -13.60 -19.97
C PRO A 72 -0.63 -12.20 -20.59
N PHE A 73 -1.60 -11.37 -20.21
CA PHE A 73 -1.83 -10.03 -20.76
C PHE A 73 -1.42 -8.91 -19.79
N LEU A 74 -0.87 -9.27 -18.63
CA LEU A 74 -0.42 -8.31 -17.62
C LEU A 74 0.95 -7.75 -18.00
N ASP A 75 1.15 -6.45 -17.79
CA ASP A 75 2.48 -5.84 -17.88
C ASP A 75 3.31 -6.08 -16.61
N GLN A 76 4.59 -5.66 -16.64
CA GLN A 76 5.53 -5.81 -15.52
C GLN A 76 5.08 -5.14 -14.20
N LYS A 77 4.08 -4.26 -14.25
CA LYS A 77 3.50 -3.56 -13.09
C LYS A 77 2.14 -4.16 -12.71
N ASN A 78 1.81 -5.35 -13.21
CA ASN A 78 0.55 -6.04 -12.95
C ASN A 78 -0.67 -5.27 -13.46
N ARG A 79 -0.58 -4.73 -14.69
CA ARG A 79 -1.65 -3.90 -15.29
C ARG A 79 -2.13 -4.47 -16.62
N ILE A 80 -3.41 -4.28 -16.92
CA ILE A 80 -4.05 -4.77 -18.16
C ILE A 80 -4.94 -3.70 -18.80
N GLU A 81 -5.01 -3.68 -20.14
CA GLU A 81 -5.89 -2.77 -20.88
C GLU A 81 -7.36 -3.08 -20.64
N CYS A 82 -8.20 -2.06 -20.46
CA CYS A 82 -9.63 -2.20 -20.22
C CYS A 82 -10.30 -3.02 -21.33
N LYS A 83 -9.98 -2.73 -22.60
CA LYS A 83 -10.45 -3.49 -23.75
C LYS A 83 -10.06 -4.97 -23.65
N CYS A 84 -8.79 -5.24 -23.39
CA CYS A 84 -8.27 -6.60 -23.27
C CYS A 84 -8.94 -7.37 -22.12
N ALA A 85 -9.03 -6.75 -20.94
CA ALA A 85 -9.71 -7.35 -19.79
C ALA A 85 -11.17 -7.67 -20.10
N LEU A 86 -11.94 -6.71 -20.63
CA LEU A 86 -13.33 -6.92 -21.02
C LEU A 86 -13.48 -8.06 -22.04
N GLU A 87 -12.56 -8.18 -23.01
CA GLU A 87 -12.58 -9.25 -24.02
C GLU A 87 -12.29 -10.63 -23.43
N LYS A 88 -11.32 -10.72 -22.52
CA LYS A 88 -10.91 -11.99 -21.91
C LYS A 88 -11.88 -12.45 -20.83
N THR A 89 -12.63 -11.52 -20.23
CA THR A 89 -13.59 -11.84 -19.15
C THR A 89 -15.04 -11.90 -19.59
N LYS A 90 -15.34 -11.85 -20.90
CA LYS A 90 -16.72 -11.88 -21.43
C LYS A 90 -17.58 -13.04 -20.91
N ASN A 91 -16.95 -14.19 -20.65
CA ASN A 91 -17.63 -15.42 -20.24
C ASN A 91 -17.66 -15.64 -18.72
N PHE A 92 -17.19 -14.66 -17.94
CA PHE A 92 -17.15 -14.74 -16.48
C PHE A 92 -18.15 -13.76 -15.85
N ASP A 93 -18.53 -14.06 -14.61
CA ASP A 93 -19.32 -13.12 -13.81
C ASP A 93 -18.47 -11.90 -13.41
N MET A 94 -19.01 -10.69 -13.65
CA MET A 94 -18.24 -9.46 -13.42
C MET A 94 -17.95 -9.20 -11.94
N LYS A 95 -18.76 -9.72 -10.99
CA LYS A 95 -18.43 -9.60 -9.57
C LYS A 95 -17.19 -10.43 -9.22
N GLU A 96 -17.11 -11.65 -9.77
CA GLU A 96 -15.93 -12.53 -9.61
C GLU A 96 -14.68 -11.92 -10.26
N VAL A 97 -14.83 -11.30 -11.43
CA VAL A 97 -13.75 -10.59 -12.12
C VAL A 97 -13.25 -9.43 -11.27
N ARG A 98 -14.16 -8.61 -10.72
CA ARG A 98 -13.82 -7.47 -9.85
C ARG A 98 -13.11 -7.93 -8.57
N ALA A 99 -13.57 -9.01 -7.95
CA ALA A 99 -12.94 -9.60 -6.78
C ALA A 99 -11.51 -10.07 -7.10
N THR A 100 -11.35 -10.79 -8.23
CA THR A 100 -10.05 -11.30 -8.68
C THR A 100 -9.07 -10.16 -8.96
N LEU A 101 -9.47 -9.13 -9.72
CA LEU A 101 -8.61 -7.98 -10.02
C LEU A 101 -8.16 -7.26 -8.74
N LYS A 102 -9.04 -7.14 -7.74
CA LYS A 102 -8.74 -6.53 -6.45
C LYS A 102 -7.76 -7.37 -5.62
N ASP A 103 -8.02 -8.67 -5.49
CA ASP A 103 -7.25 -9.58 -4.65
C ASP A 103 -5.83 -9.77 -5.18
N TYR A 104 -5.69 -9.94 -6.50
CA TYR A 104 -4.40 -10.05 -7.16
C TYR A 104 -3.74 -8.68 -7.44
N LYS A 105 -4.33 -7.57 -6.98
CA LYS A 105 -3.81 -6.20 -7.15
C LYS A 105 -3.50 -5.86 -8.61
N ILE A 106 -4.39 -6.25 -9.52
CA ILE A 106 -4.28 -5.96 -10.95
C ILE A 106 -4.97 -4.63 -11.23
N ASP A 107 -4.26 -3.70 -11.86
CA ASP A 107 -4.79 -2.39 -12.22
C ASP A 107 -5.22 -2.33 -13.70
N ILE A 108 -6.33 -1.63 -13.98
CA ILE A 108 -6.77 -1.40 -15.36
C ILE A 108 -6.10 -0.15 -15.96
N LYS A 109 -5.62 -0.24 -17.20
CA LYS A 109 -5.17 0.90 -18.02
C LYS A 109 -6.13 1.12 -19.21
N TYR A 110 -6.15 2.34 -19.72
CA TYR A 110 -6.90 2.83 -20.87
C TYR A 110 -8.38 2.46 -20.85
N CYS A 111 -9.17 3.13 -19.99
CA CYS A 111 -10.61 2.89 -19.89
C CYS A 111 -11.32 3.09 -21.23
N GLU A 112 -12.16 2.13 -21.63
CA GLU A 112 -12.94 2.21 -22.87
C GLU A 112 -13.96 3.35 -22.89
N LEU A 113 -14.37 3.84 -21.73
CA LEU A 113 -15.27 4.98 -21.59
C LEU A 113 -14.54 6.32 -21.44
N GLY A 114 -13.21 6.33 -21.53
CA GLY A 114 -12.40 7.55 -21.40
C GLY A 114 -12.24 8.07 -19.97
N CYS A 115 -12.73 7.36 -18.95
CA CYS A 115 -12.70 7.80 -17.55
C CYS A 115 -11.27 8.01 -16.99
N PHE A 116 -10.31 7.22 -17.47
CA PHE A 116 -8.90 7.29 -17.08
C PHE A 116 -8.02 6.63 -18.15
N LYS A 117 -6.77 7.09 -18.28
CA LYS A 117 -5.75 6.44 -19.13
C LYS A 117 -4.84 5.51 -18.34
N GLU A 118 -4.32 5.95 -17.20
CA GLU A 118 -3.61 5.09 -16.26
C GLU A 118 -4.00 5.51 -14.85
N LYS A 119 -4.02 4.55 -13.92
CA LYS A 119 -4.06 4.88 -12.50
C LYS A 119 -2.77 5.64 -12.21
N LYS A 120 -2.87 6.96 -11.96
CA LYS A 120 -1.74 7.69 -11.39
C LYS A 120 -1.51 7.06 -10.01
N GLY A 121 -0.51 6.19 -9.90
CA GLY A 121 0.03 5.79 -8.60
C GLY A 121 0.35 7.06 -7.80
N LYS A 122 0.36 6.96 -6.48
CA LYS A 122 0.75 8.10 -5.63
C LYS A 122 2.09 8.64 -6.16
N LYS A 123 2.13 9.92 -6.57
CA LYS A 123 3.32 10.53 -7.20
C LYS A 123 4.57 10.40 -6.31
N PHE A 124 4.37 10.33 -5.00
CA PHE A 124 5.40 10.17 -3.97
C PHE A 124 4.73 9.62 -2.69
N ASN A 125 5.53 9.04 -1.81
CA ASN A 125 5.14 8.54 -0.49
C ASN A 125 5.93 9.26 0.61
N VAL A 126 5.38 9.28 1.82
CA VAL A 126 6.09 9.77 3.00
C VAL A 126 6.84 8.63 3.67
N LYS A 127 8.00 8.96 4.24
CA LYS A 127 8.75 8.07 5.14
C LYS A 127 9.16 8.90 6.35
N SER A 128 8.81 8.45 7.55
CA SER A 128 9.25 9.03 8.81
C SER A 128 10.35 8.17 9.42
N LYS A 129 11.28 8.83 10.11
CA LYS A 129 12.26 8.18 11.00
C LYS A 129 12.24 8.93 12.31
N ILE A 130 12.26 8.20 13.42
CA ILE A 130 12.38 8.76 14.76
C ILE A 130 13.65 8.27 15.42
N TRP A 131 14.15 9.07 16.34
CA TRP A 131 15.22 8.69 17.23
C TRP A 131 15.07 9.44 18.56
N ILE A 132 15.65 8.87 19.61
CA ILE A 132 15.61 9.39 20.98
C ILE A 132 17.04 9.71 21.38
N GLU A 133 17.26 10.90 21.92
CA GLU A 133 18.54 11.37 22.43
C GLU A 133 18.44 11.65 23.92
N ASN A 134 19.57 11.60 24.61
CA ASN A 134 19.68 12.15 25.96
C ASN A 134 19.87 13.68 25.90
N PRO A 135 19.83 14.41 27.04
CA PRO A 135 20.04 15.86 27.06
C PRO A 135 21.38 16.33 26.48
N ASP A 136 22.39 15.45 26.45
CA ASP A 136 23.71 15.73 25.87
C ASP A 136 23.76 15.51 24.33
N GLY A 137 22.62 15.20 23.70
CA GLY A 137 22.50 14.96 22.26
C GLY A 137 23.06 13.61 21.80
N LYS A 138 23.24 12.64 22.71
CA LYS A 138 23.67 11.28 22.37
C LYS A 138 22.48 10.41 22.01
N LEU A 139 22.56 9.78 20.84
CA LEU A 139 21.55 8.84 20.34
C LEU A 139 21.40 7.64 21.29
N LEU A 140 20.23 7.49 21.89
CA LEU A 140 19.83 6.33 22.68
C LEU A 140 19.12 5.29 21.81
N PHE A 141 17.96 5.66 21.26
CA PHE A 141 17.17 4.76 20.41
C PHE A 141 17.01 5.31 19.01
N GLY A 142 16.96 4.41 18.05
CA GLY A 142 16.81 4.67 16.64
C GLY A 142 16.97 3.33 15.93
N LYS A 143 16.48 3.22 14.69
CA LYS A 143 16.39 1.94 13.96
C LYS A 143 17.61 1.01 14.19
N GLY A 144 18.82 1.49 13.96
CA GLY A 144 20.03 0.65 14.11
C GLY A 144 20.30 0.16 15.54
N LYS A 145 20.18 1.02 16.56
CA LYS A 145 20.41 0.64 17.96
C LYS A 145 19.29 -0.26 18.51
N THR A 146 18.07 -0.12 17.99
CA THR A 146 16.96 -1.03 18.34
C THR A 146 17.12 -2.39 17.65
N ASP A 147 17.44 -2.42 16.35
CA ASP A 147 17.60 -3.66 15.57
C ASP A 147 18.67 -4.58 16.18
N ILE A 148 19.79 -4.03 16.66
CA ILE A 148 20.84 -4.82 17.31
C ILE A 148 20.36 -5.46 18.63
N LEU A 149 19.60 -4.73 19.45
CA LEU A 149 19.08 -5.28 20.69
C LEU A 149 18.06 -6.39 20.40
N GLU A 150 17.16 -6.19 19.43
CA GLU A 150 16.20 -7.22 19.02
C GLU A 150 16.88 -8.52 18.60
N LEU A 151 17.88 -8.42 17.72
CA LEU A 151 18.62 -9.59 17.24
C LEU A 151 19.39 -10.30 18.37
N ILE A 152 19.83 -9.56 19.39
CA ILE A 152 20.43 -10.15 20.58
C ILE A 152 19.37 -10.87 21.41
N GLY A 153 18.17 -10.28 21.58
CA GLY A 153 17.05 -10.94 22.25
C GLY A 153 16.61 -12.23 21.55
N GLU A 154 16.57 -12.23 20.21
CA GLU A 154 16.17 -13.38 19.41
C GLU A 154 17.23 -14.50 19.38
N HIS A 155 18.50 -14.14 19.32
CA HIS A 155 19.57 -15.11 19.07
C HIS A 155 20.51 -15.38 20.25
N GLY A 156 20.38 -14.63 21.34
CA GLY A 156 21.22 -14.75 22.53
C GLY A 156 22.70 -14.43 22.29
N SER A 157 23.05 -13.73 21.19
CA SER A 157 24.44 -13.53 20.78
C SER A 157 24.66 -12.21 20.03
N ILE A 158 25.54 -11.37 20.60
CA ILE A 158 26.01 -10.13 19.96
C ILE A 158 26.74 -10.44 18.65
N ALA A 159 27.51 -11.53 18.58
CA ALA A 159 28.23 -11.91 17.37
C ALA A 159 27.27 -12.27 16.23
N LYS A 160 26.19 -12.99 16.53
CA LYS A 160 25.18 -13.34 15.54
C LYS A 160 24.39 -12.11 15.09
N ALA A 161 24.00 -11.23 16.02
CA ALA A 161 23.36 -9.95 15.69
C ALA A 161 24.25 -9.07 14.79
N ALA A 162 25.53 -8.93 15.11
CA ALA A 162 26.49 -8.17 14.30
C ALA A 162 26.60 -8.73 12.86
N LYS A 163 26.68 -10.06 12.73
CA LYS A 163 26.73 -10.74 11.43
C LYS A 163 25.47 -10.49 10.59
N ILE A 164 24.29 -10.57 11.19
CA ILE A 164 23.01 -10.31 10.51
C ILE A 164 22.91 -8.86 10.05
N LEU A 165 23.38 -7.91 10.87
CA LEU A 165 23.41 -6.49 10.54
C LEU A 165 24.54 -6.09 9.57
N GLY A 166 25.42 -7.02 9.20
CA GLY A 166 26.57 -6.73 8.35
C GLY A 166 27.60 -5.77 8.97
N ILE A 167 27.69 -5.72 10.31
CA ILE A 167 28.67 -4.90 11.04
C ILE A 167 29.69 -5.76 11.79
N SER A 168 30.87 -5.18 12.07
CA SER A 168 31.87 -5.88 12.88
C SER A 168 31.38 -6.08 14.32
N TYR A 169 31.80 -7.18 14.94
CA TYR A 169 31.52 -7.44 16.36
C TYR A 169 31.95 -6.27 17.25
N LYS A 170 33.13 -5.68 16.99
CA LYS A 170 33.63 -4.50 17.72
C LYS A 170 32.66 -3.32 17.62
N LYS A 171 32.09 -3.05 16.45
CA LYS A 171 31.12 -1.96 16.24
C LYS A 171 29.81 -2.22 16.99
N ALA A 172 29.30 -3.45 16.91
CA ALA A 172 28.13 -3.90 17.65
C ALA A 172 28.31 -3.74 19.17
N TRP A 173 29.46 -4.20 19.69
CA TRP A 173 29.82 -4.08 21.10
C TRP A 173 29.92 -2.61 21.56
N LEU A 174 30.59 -1.75 20.79
CA LEU A 174 30.70 -0.33 21.11
C LEU A 174 29.33 0.37 21.13
N TYR A 175 28.41 0.00 20.22
CA TYR A 175 27.05 0.54 20.22
C TYR A 175 26.28 0.20 21.48
N ILE A 176 26.40 -1.04 21.96
CA ILE A 176 25.78 -1.49 23.20
C ILE A 176 26.39 -0.77 24.40
N GLN A 177 27.72 -0.69 24.47
CA GLN A 177 28.40 -0.02 25.57
C GLN A 177 28.02 1.47 25.63
N ASP A 178 28.08 2.16 24.49
CA ASP A 178 27.67 3.56 24.39
C ASP A 178 26.20 3.74 24.82
N LEU A 179 25.31 2.84 24.39
CA LEU A 179 23.92 2.88 24.82
C LEU A 179 23.75 2.74 26.34
N GLN A 180 24.35 1.72 26.95
CA GLN A 180 24.23 1.48 28.40
C GLN A 180 24.83 2.63 29.21
N ILE A 181 25.96 3.20 28.78
CA ILE A 181 26.59 4.35 29.45
C ILE A 181 25.67 5.56 29.40
N ASN A 182 25.13 5.90 28.23
CA ASN A 182 24.27 7.08 28.07
C ASN A 182 22.88 6.90 28.71
N MET A 183 22.41 5.66 28.88
CA MET A 183 21.17 5.35 29.59
C MET A 183 21.36 5.18 31.10
N LYS A 184 22.59 4.95 31.58
CA LYS A 184 22.89 4.58 32.97
C LYS A 184 22.10 3.33 33.43
N GLU A 185 21.85 2.41 32.50
CA GLU A 185 21.10 1.17 32.72
C GLU A 185 21.85 -0.02 32.10
N GLU A 186 21.80 -1.19 32.74
CA GLU A 186 22.29 -2.44 32.16
C GLU A 186 21.18 -3.05 31.28
N LEU A 187 21.46 -3.17 29.99
CA LEU A 187 20.52 -3.67 28.98
C LEU A 187 20.83 -5.11 28.58
N ILE A 188 22.08 -5.56 28.76
CA ILE A 188 22.54 -6.89 28.36
C ILE A 188 23.37 -7.51 29.47
N VAL A 189 22.97 -8.72 29.89
CA VAL A 189 23.75 -9.56 30.80
C VAL A 189 24.51 -10.59 29.96
N ALA A 190 25.83 -10.63 30.13
CA ALA A 190 26.70 -11.59 29.47
C ALA A 190 27.18 -12.66 30.45
N LYS A 191 26.86 -13.95 30.19
CA LYS A 191 27.34 -15.08 30.99
C LYS A 191 28.46 -15.79 30.24
N LYS A 192 29.67 -15.80 30.81
CA LYS A 192 30.85 -16.51 30.26
C LYS A 192 30.70 -18.02 30.53
N GLY A 193 30.89 -18.85 29.50
CA GLY A 193 30.89 -20.31 29.63
C GLY A 193 30.63 -21.02 28.29
N ARG A 194 30.62 -22.37 28.31
CA ARG A 194 30.13 -23.23 27.22
C ARG A 194 28.92 -24.00 27.77
N GLY A 195 27.71 -23.60 27.39
CA GLY A 195 26.46 -24.24 27.83
C GLY A 195 25.23 -23.47 27.34
N GLU A 196 24.02 -24.03 27.44
CA GLU A 196 22.77 -23.36 27.00
C GLU A 196 22.51 -22.02 27.69
N GLU A 197 23.08 -21.80 28.88
CA GLU A 197 23.01 -20.52 29.59
C GLU A 197 24.11 -19.51 29.23
N SER A 198 25.06 -19.89 28.37
CA SER A 198 26.13 -18.99 27.91
C SER A 198 25.64 -18.06 26.80
N GLY A 199 26.14 -16.83 26.76
CA GLY A 199 25.77 -15.85 25.73
C GLY A 199 25.40 -14.47 26.29
N SER A 200 24.74 -13.69 25.45
CA SER A 200 24.29 -12.32 25.74
C SER A 200 22.77 -12.31 25.79
N LYS A 201 22.19 -12.04 26.96
CA LYS A 201 20.75 -11.95 27.16
C LYS A 201 20.33 -10.53 27.46
N LEU A 202 19.24 -10.08 26.87
CA LEU A 202 18.63 -8.80 27.21
C LEU A 202 18.05 -8.83 28.63
N THR A 203 18.14 -7.71 29.33
CA THR A 203 17.42 -7.53 30.60
C THR A 203 15.92 -7.31 30.35
N PRO A 204 15.05 -7.56 31.34
CA PRO A 204 13.62 -7.21 31.24
C PRO A 204 13.40 -5.75 30.84
N ARG A 205 14.26 -4.86 31.35
CA ARG A 205 14.25 -3.44 31.02
C ARG A 205 14.57 -3.17 29.54
N ALA A 206 15.54 -3.86 28.96
CA ALA A 206 15.83 -3.74 27.54
C ALA A 206 14.64 -4.15 26.66
N TYR A 207 13.94 -5.24 27.01
CA TYR A 207 12.73 -5.65 26.29
C TYR A 207 11.61 -4.60 26.37
N GLU A 208 11.40 -4.02 27.55
CA GLU A 208 10.43 -2.94 27.75
C GLU A 208 10.74 -1.73 26.86
N LEU A 209 12.00 -1.29 26.83
CA LEU A 209 12.44 -0.14 26.05
C LEU A 209 12.31 -0.36 24.54
N ILE A 210 12.69 -1.54 24.06
CA ILE A 210 12.50 -1.94 22.65
C ILE A 210 11.01 -1.85 22.30
N LYS A 211 10.14 -2.46 23.13
CA LYS A 211 8.70 -2.44 22.93
C LYS A 211 8.16 -1.01 22.86
N ASN A 212 8.53 -0.16 23.81
CA ASN A 212 8.07 1.23 23.88
C ASN A 212 8.53 2.03 22.65
N TYR A 213 9.78 1.85 22.20
CA TYR A 213 10.27 2.48 20.98
C TYR A 213 9.49 2.06 19.74
N LYS A 214 9.12 0.78 19.61
CA LYS A 214 8.32 0.29 18.47
C LYS A 214 6.91 0.86 18.45
N ILE A 215 6.28 0.95 19.62
CA ILE A 215 4.95 1.59 19.75
C ILE A 215 5.06 3.03 19.28
N LEU A 216 6.04 3.79 19.80
CA LEU A 216 6.25 5.18 19.39
C LEU A 216 6.53 5.32 17.89
N GLN A 217 7.36 4.42 17.33
CA GLN A 217 7.66 4.41 15.91
C GLN A 217 6.39 4.21 15.08
N GLN A 218 5.57 3.24 15.46
CA GLN A 218 4.31 2.94 14.78
C GLN A 218 3.34 4.13 14.87
N ASP A 219 3.16 4.72 16.05
CA ASP A 219 2.28 5.87 16.25
C ASP A 219 2.68 7.06 15.36
N VAL A 220 3.99 7.33 15.25
CA VAL A 220 4.50 8.41 14.40
C VAL A 220 4.34 8.08 12.92
N GLU A 221 4.58 6.84 12.49
CA GLU A 221 4.37 6.40 11.11
C GLU A 221 2.89 6.53 10.71
N GLU A 222 1.96 6.08 11.56
CA GLU A 222 0.52 6.17 11.32
C GLU A 222 0.03 7.63 11.26
N PHE A 223 0.46 8.45 12.22
CA PHE A 223 0.15 9.88 12.23
C PHE A 223 0.68 10.57 10.96
N THR A 224 1.94 10.30 10.60
CA THR A 224 2.59 10.88 9.43
C THR A 224 1.88 10.47 8.14
N ASP A 225 1.53 9.20 8.00
CA ASP A 225 0.79 8.67 6.85
C ASP A 225 -0.59 9.31 6.71
N LYS A 226 -1.30 9.47 7.83
CA LYS A 226 -2.60 10.15 7.85
C LYS A 226 -2.45 11.61 7.44
N ARG A 227 -1.50 12.33 8.06
CA ARG A 227 -1.28 13.75 7.81
C ARG A 227 -0.81 14.01 6.38
N PHE A 228 0.04 13.14 5.86
CA PHE A 228 0.48 13.16 4.47
C PHE A 228 -0.70 13.01 3.49
N LYS A 229 -1.63 12.08 3.75
CA LYS A 229 -2.83 11.93 2.92
C LYS A 229 -3.70 13.19 2.95
N GLU A 230 -3.86 13.79 4.13
CA GLU A 230 -4.63 15.04 4.27
C GLU A 230 -4.02 16.21 3.52
N LEU A 231 -2.70 16.40 3.61
CA LEU A 231 -2.02 17.55 3.01
C LEU A 231 -1.79 17.39 1.50
N PHE A 232 -1.57 16.17 1.02
CA PHE A 232 -1.13 15.93 -0.36
C PHE A 232 -2.17 15.24 -1.25
N PHE A 233 -3.24 14.64 -0.69
CA PHE A 233 -4.25 13.91 -1.48
C PHE A 233 -5.71 14.29 -1.23
N LYS A 234 -6.05 15.13 -0.23
CA LYS A 234 -7.38 15.74 -0.19
C LYS A 234 -7.47 16.80 -1.29
N LYS A 235 -8.35 16.59 -2.27
CA LYS A 235 -8.77 17.65 -3.19
C LYS A 235 -9.39 18.77 -2.36
N ASN A 236 -8.92 20.00 -2.53
CA ASN A 236 -9.66 21.18 -2.09
C ASN A 236 -11.06 21.12 -2.73
N GLU A 237 -12.09 20.85 -1.93
CA GLU A 237 -13.51 21.04 -2.31
C GLU A 237 -13.90 22.52 -2.43
N LYS A 238 -12.94 23.43 -2.52
CA LYS A 238 -13.19 24.85 -2.66
C LYS A 238 -12.21 25.45 -3.65
N ASN A 239 -12.70 25.64 -4.87
CA ASN A 239 -12.44 26.76 -5.78
C ASN A 239 -13.63 26.70 -6.77
N LYS A 240 -14.72 27.40 -6.43
CA LYS A 240 -15.13 28.68 -7.02
C LYS A 240 -15.45 28.54 -8.50
#